data_AF-A0A7Y5DDG2-F1
#
_entry.id   AF-A0A7Y5DDG2-F1
#
_cell.length_a   1.000
_cell.length_b   1.000
_cell.length_c   1.000
_cell.angle_alpha   90.00
_cell.angle_beta   90.00
_cell.angle_gamma   90.00
#
_symmetry.space_group_name_H-M   'P 1'
#
loop_
_entity.id
_entity.type
_entity.pdbx_description
1 polymer ?
#
loop_
_entity_poly.entity_id
_entity_poly.type
_entity_poly.pdbx_seq_one_letter_code
_entity_poly.pdbx_strand_id
1 'polypeptide(L)'
;MEKIFSKEILELLIDDFQIKTEVYGTHFSGKRLRIDAILKPKDTSKWKNKNISIGIEFKSKEKLDGIKHTTHWIKQCIDYANTKWDNHGYIYVFSCPSILDENNDKIYWNKILSDLGVGRLGYTKYYGWTFYLQDNHRIWSQKDGVIEGKKWSLLRKFGRDSFKNI
;
A
#
# COMPACT_ATOMS: atom_id res chain seq x y z
N MET A 1 0.96 19.80 8.45
CA MET A 1 -0.19 18.91 8.67
C MET A 1 0.07 17.48 8.17
N GLU A 2 0.33 17.27 6.88
CA GLU A 2 0.64 15.94 6.33
C GLU A 2 1.82 15.23 7.02
N LYS A 3 2.91 15.96 7.31
CA LYS A 3 4.06 15.42 8.07
C LYS A 3 3.74 15.00 9.50
N ILE A 4 2.78 15.66 10.15
CA ILE A 4 2.37 15.32 11.52
C ILE A 4 1.50 14.07 11.46
N PHE A 5 0.50 14.07 10.57
CA PHE A 5 -0.35 12.91 10.32
C PHE A 5 0.46 11.67 9.96
N SER A 6 1.41 11.76 9.01
CA SER A 6 2.24 10.61 8.63
C SER A 6 3.08 10.11 9.80
N LYS A 7 3.69 11.02 10.58
CA LYS A 7 4.46 10.67 11.77
C LYS A 7 3.61 9.93 12.80
N GLU A 8 2.42 10.42 13.12
CA GLU A 8 1.50 9.78 14.07
C GLU A 8 1.12 8.36 13.61
N ILE A 9 0.81 8.18 12.32
CA ILE A 9 0.47 6.84 11.82
C ILE A 9 1.68 5.91 11.87
N LEU A 10 2.87 6.39 11.49
CA LEU A 10 4.09 5.58 11.54
C LEU A 10 4.46 5.20 12.98
N GLU A 11 4.26 6.10 13.96
CA GLU A 11 4.43 5.79 15.39
C GLU A 11 3.50 4.66 15.84
N LEU A 12 2.24 4.65 15.38
CA LEU A 12 1.30 3.57 15.69
C LEU A 12 1.65 2.22 15.03
N LEU A 13 2.37 2.25 13.91
CA LEU A 13 2.77 1.05 13.17
C LEU A 13 4.15 0.53 13.60
N ILE A 14 4.89 1.29 14.41
CA ILE A 14 6.28 0.94 14.72
C ILE A 14 6.38 -0.32 15.56
N ASP A 15 5.34 -0.70 16.31
CA ASP A 15 5.36 -1.91 17.13
C ASP A 15 5.44 -3.17 16.28
N ASP A 16 4.75 -3.20 15.14
CA ASP A 16 4.66 -4.37 14.25
C ASP A 16 5.68 -4.34 13.10
N PHE A 17 6.16 -3.15 12.71
CA PHE A 17 6.97 -2.97 11.51
C PHE A 17 8.30 -2.26 11.79
N GLN A 18 9.34 -2.69 11.08
CA GLN A 18 10.52 -1.87 10.81
C GLN A 18 10.15 -0.87 9.73
N ILE A 19 10.38 0.41 9.99
CA ILE A 19 9.95 1.51 9.13
C ILE A 19 11.19 2.20 8.55
N LYS A 20 11.23 2.36 7.23
CA LYS A 20 12.17 3.25 6.54
C LYS A 20 11.38 4.35 5.87
N THR A 21 11.73 5.60 6.13
CA THR A 21 11.11 6.77 5.49
C THR A 21 11.94 7.23 4.30
N GLU A 22 11.30 7.94 3.37
CA GLU A 22 11.96 8.62 2.25
C GLU A 22 12.80 7.68 1.38
N VAL A 23 12.27 6.51 1.07
CA VAL A 23 13.01 5.47 0.33
C VAL A 23 12.97 5.77 -1.16
N TYR A 24 14.10 5.60 -1.84
CA TYR A 24 14.22 5.84 -3.27
C TYR A 24 14.10 4.55 -4.09
N GLY A 25 13.69 4.71 -5.34
CA GLY A 25 13.56 3.63 -6.31
C GLY A 25 13.63 4.14 -7.75
N THR A 26 13.74 3.21 -8.69
CA THR A 26 13.82 3.51 -10.12
C THR A 26 12.54 3.03 -10.82
N HIS A 27 11.82 3.97 -11.41
CA HIS A 27 10.63 3.71 -12.21
C HIS A 27 11.00 3.08 -13.56
N PHE A 28 10.08 2.38 -14.23
CA PHE A 28 10.37 1.75 -15.53
C PHE A 28 10.79 2.75 -16.61
N SER A 29 10.40 4.03 -16.49
CA SER A 29 10.84 5.11 -17.37
C SER A 29 12.27 5.59 -17.11
N GLY A 30 13.00 4.98 -16.16
CA GLY A 30 14.33 5.39 -15.71
C GLY A 30 14.32 6.52 -14.68
N LYS A 31 13.17 7.15 -14.41
CA LYS A 31 13.06 8.23 -13.42
C LYS A 31 13.30 7.71 -12.00
N ARG A 32 14.09 8.45 -11.21
CA ARG A 32 14.21 8.22 -9.76
C ARG A 32 13.03 8.83 -9.02
N LEU A 33 12.38 8.01 -8.21
CA LEU A 33 11.24 8.38 -7.37
C LEU A 33 11.57 8.13 -5.90
N ARG A 34 10.84 8.80 -5.02
CA ARG A 34 10.91 8.68 -3.56
C ARG A 34 9.50 8.40 -3.04
N ILE A 35 9.34 7.39 -2.20
CA ILE A 35 8.10 7.08 -1.47
C ILE A 35 8.24 7.52 -0.02
N ASP A 36 7.13 7.89 0.61
CA ASP A 36 7.15 8.39 1.97
C ASP A 36 7.63 7.36 2.99
N ALA A 37 7.16 6.11 2.90
CA ALA A 37 7.63 5.03 3.78
C ALA A 37 7.58 3.65 3.13
N ILE A 38 8.51 2.78 3.54
CA ILE A 38 8.45 1.33 3.33
C ILE A 38 8.51 0.63 4.68
N LEU A 39 7.59 -0.31 4.86
CA LEU A 39 7.42 -1.10 6.07
C LEU A 39 7.82 -2.55 5.80
N LYS A 40 8.59 -3.12 6.72
CA LYS A 40 8.91 -4.54 6.76
C LYS A 40 8.43 -5.12 8.09
N PRO A 41 7.62 -6.19 8.13
CA PRO A 41 7.19 -6.78 9.39
C PRO A 41 8.40 -7.19 10.23
N LYS A 42 8.36 -6.90 11.54
CA LYS A 42 9.38 -7.40 12.48
C LYS A 42 9.29 -8.92 12.63
N ASP A 43 8.06 -9.45 12.66
CA ASP A 43 7.79 -10.89 12.65
C ASP A 43 7.18 -11.33 11.31
N THR A 44 7.91 -12.17 10.58
CA THR A 44 7.49 -12.74 9.29
C THR A 44 6.97 -14.17 9.41
N SER A 45 6.91 -14.75 10.62
CA SER A 45 6.53 -16.15 10.87
C SER A 45 5.15 -16.51 10.30
N LYS A 46 4.19 -15.58 10.40
CA LYS A 46 2.81 -15.75 9.90
C LYS A 46 2.64 -15.34 8.44
N TRP A 47 3.57 -14.61 7.84
CA TRP A 47 3.44 -14.15 6.45
C TRP A 47 3.77 -15.28 5.47
N LYS A 48 3.02 -15.39 4.37
CA LYS A 48 3.37 -16.34 3.29
C LYS A 48 4.70 -15.98 2.64
N ASN A 49 4.90 -14.69 2.37
CA ASN A 49 6.16 -14.17 1.86
C ASN A 49 7.01 -13.66 3.03
N LYS A 50 8.14 -14.34 3.29
CA LYS A 50 9.06 -14.01 4.38
C LYS A 50 9.87 -12.73 4.14
N ASN A 51 9.92 -12.27 2.89
CA ASN A 51 10.65 -11.07 2.47
C ASN A 51 9.69 -9.92 2.10
N ILE A 52 8.47 -9.92 2.65
CA ILE A 52 7.47 -8.90 2.34
C ILE A 52 7.96 -7.50 2.73
N SER A 53 7.70 -6.53 1.86
CA SER A 53 7.85 -5.10 2.09
C SER A 53 6.60 -4.41 1.54
N ILE A 54 6.14 -3.36 2.23
CA ILE A 54 4.91 -2.64 1.91
C ILE A 54 5.23 -1.16 1.81
N GLY A 55 4.86 -0.50 0.72
CA GLY A 55 5.00 0.95 0.57
C GLY A 55 3.78 1.67 1.14
N ILE A 56 3.98 2.86 1.70
CA ILE A 56 2.89 3.77 2.07
C ILE A 56 3.13 5.12 1.40
N GLU A 57 2.08 5.64 0.77
CA GLU A 57 2.04 7.03 0.29
C GLU A 57 1.02 7.81 1.12
N PHE A 58 1.48 8.89 1.76
CA PHE A 58 0.62 9.73 2.58
C PHE A 58 0.04 10.91 1.79
N LYS A 59 -1.18 11.32 2.13
CA LYS A 59 -1.74 12.60 1.69
C LYS A 59 -2.56 13.26 2.79
N SER A 60 -2.48 14.58 2.90
CA SER A 60 -3.44 15.33 3.73
C SER A 60 -4.83 15.25 3.12
N LYS A 61 -5.86 14.94 3.92
CA LYS A 61 -7.26 14.95 3.49
C LYS A 61 -7.69 16.28 2.87
N GLU A 62 -7.17 17.38 3.40
CA GLU A 62 -7.46 18.74 2.92
C GLU A 62 -6.97 18.98 1.48
N LYS A 63 -5.99 18.20 1.01
CA LYS A 63 -5.46 18.28 -0.35
C LYS A 63 -6.18 17.34 -1.34
N LEU A 64 -7.19 16.61 -0.87
CA LEU A 64 -7.95 15.65 -1.67
C LEU A 64 -9.28 16.22 -2.18
N ASP A 65 -9.52 17.51 -2.01
CA ASP A 65 -10.73 18.13 -2.52
C ASP A 65 -10.71 18.17 -4.06
N GLY A 66 -11.70 17.55 -4.69
CA GLY A 66 -11.88 17.52 -6.14
C GLY A 66 -11.24 16.34 -6.90
N ILE A 67 -11.93 15.90 -7.96
CA ILE A 67 -11.59 14.72 -8.77
C ILE A 67 -10.17 14.74 -9.36
N LYS A 68 -9.66 15.93 -9.70
CA LYS A 68 -8.32 16.12 -10.28
C LYS A 68 -7.23 15.72 -9.29
N HIS A 69 -7.39 16.10 -8.02
CA HIS A 69 -6.42 15.81 -6.96
C HIS A 69 -6.42 14.32 -6.61
N THR A 70 -7.61 13.73 -6.47
CA THR A 70 -7.78 12.28 -6.28
C THR A 70 -7.16 11.48 -7.42
N THR A 71 -7.44 11.85 -8.67
CA THR A 71 -6.89 11.18 -9.85
C THR A 71 -5.36 11.31 -9.91
N HIS A 72 -4.80 12.48 -9.57
CA HIS A 72 -3.36 12.66 -9.53
C HIS A 72 -2.71 11.77 -8.46
N TRP A 73 -3.33 11.65 -7.29
CA TRP A 73 -2.82 10.79 -6.23
C TRP A 73 -2.91 9.29 -6.57
N ILE A 74 -4.00 8.86 -7.22
CA ILE A 74 -4.10 7.50 -7.77
C ILE A 74 -2.95 7.22 -8.74
N LYS A 75 -2.70 8.14 -9.68
CA LYS A 75 -1.58 8.01 -10.64
C LYS A 75 -0.25 7.88 -9.92
N GLN A 76 -0.01 8.73 -8.91
CA GLN A 76 1.22 8.68 -8.11
C GLN A 76 1.40 7.31 -7.40
N CYS A 77 0.33 6.77 -6.79
CA CYS A 77 0.39 5.45 -6.16
C CYS A 77 0.67 4.33 -7.17
N ILE A 78 0.09 4.41 -8.37
CA ILE A 78 0.33 3.46 -9.47
C ILE A 78 1.79 3.55 -9.94
N ASP A 79 2.33 4.75 -10.16
CA ASP A 79 3.74 4.95 -10.53
C ASP A 79 4.67 4.33 -9.47
N TYR A 80 4.34 4.51 -8.18
CA TYR A 80 5.10 3.91 -7.08
C TYR A 80 4.99 2.38 -7.02
N ALA A 81 3.83 1.81 -7.33
CA ALA A 81 3.66 0.36 -7.44
C ALA A 81 4.40 -0.24 -8.66
N ASN A 82 4.72 0.58 -9.66
CA ASN A 82 5.53 0.24 -10.84
C ASN A 82 7.00 0.68 -10.72
N THR A 83 7.44 1.04 -9.51
CA THR A 83 8.83 1.43 -9.21
C THR A 83 9.56 0.28 -8.52
N LYS A 84 10.79 0.01 -8.96
CA LYS A 84 11.69 -0.92 -8.26
C LYS A 84 12.40 -0.16 -7.14
N TRP A 85 12.01 -0.43 -5.90
CA TRP A 85 12.55 0.23 -4.71
C TRP A 85 13.88 -0.41 -4.29
N ASP A 86 14.84 0.43 -3.92
CA ASP A 86 16.20 0.01 -3.59
C ASP A 86 16.17 -0.99 -2.42
N ASN A 87 16.70 -2.21 -2.62
CA ASN A 87 16.67 -3.32 -1.64
C ASN A 87 15.28 -3.89 -1.29
N HIS A 88 14.21 -3.45 -1.96
CA HIS A 88 12.84 -3.92 -1.70
C HIS A 88 12.14 -4.48 -2.95
N GLY A 89 12.64 -4.19 -4.15
CA GLY A 89 12.05 -4.66 -5.40
C GLY A 89 10.71 -3.97 -5.71
N TYR A 90 9.80 -4.67 -6.37
CA TYR A 90 8.46 -4.17 -6.64
C TYR A 90 7.50 -4.57 -5.51
N ILE A 91 6.84 -3.58 -4.93
CA ILE A 91 5.99 -3.76 -3.75
C ILE A 91 4.59 -3.21 -3.99
N TYR A 92 3.63 -3.69 -3.20
CA TYR A 92 2.33 -3.03 -3.12
C TYR A 92 2.46 -1.69 -2.38
N VAL A 93 1.74 -0.69 -2.86
CA VAL A 93 1.72 0.66 -2.28
C VAL A 93 0.35 0.93 -1.70
N PHE A 94 0.29 1.31 -0.43
CA PHE A 94 -0.95 1.59 0.27
C PHE A 94 -1.11 3.10 0.44
N SER A 95 -2.22 3.62 -0.07
CA SER A 95 -2.60 5.01 0.19
C SER A 95 -3.02 5.19 1.65
N CYS A 96 -2.56 6.27 2.28
CA CYS A 96 -2.96 6.66 3.62
C CYS A 96 -3.25 8.18 3.70
N PRO A 97 -4.49 8.62 3.99
CA PRO A 97 -5.68 7.80 4.24
C PRO A 97 -6.11 7.04 2.97
N SER A 98 -7.19 6.27 3.06
CA SER A 98 -7.74 5.56 1.91
C SER A 98 -8.28 6.54 0.86
N ILE A 99 -7.87 6.37 -0.41
CA ILE A 99 -8.27 7.21 -1.56
C ILE A 99 -9.80 7.26 -1.77
N LEU A 100 -10.52 6.19 -1.41
CA LEU A 100 -11.89 5.92 -1.89
C LEU A 100 -12.94 5.89 -0.76
N ASP A 101 -12.65 6.46 0.40
CA ASP A 101 -13.54 6.36 1.57
C ASP A 101 -14.95 6.93 1.31
N GLU A 102 -15.08 7.92 0.43
CA GLU A 102 -16.34 8.62 0.14
C GLU A 102 -16.98 8.23 -1.21
N ASN A 103 -16.44 7.23 -1.93
CA ASN A 103 -16.91 6.86 -3.26
C ASN A 103 -17.94 5.71 -3.22
N ASN A 104 -19.09 5.87 -3.88
CA ASN A 104 -20.14 4.84 -3.97
C ASN A 104 -19.67 3.57 -4.72
N ASP A 105 -18.74 3.70 -5.67
CA ASP A 105 -18.17 2.60 -6.46
C ASP A 105 -16.85 2.08 -5.89
N LYS A 106 -16.57 2.37 -4.61
CA LYS A 106 -15.30 2.01 -3.95
C LYS A 106 -14.92 0.53 -4.08
N ILE A 107 -15.89 -0.38 -4.17
CA ILE A 107 -15.62 -1.81 -4.34
C ILE A 107 -14.91 -2.04 -5.70
N TYR A 108 -15.52 -1.61 -6.81
CA TYR A 108 -14.94 -1.78 -8.15
C TYR A 108 -13.56 -1.11 -8.27
N TRP A 109 -13.44 0.11 -7.77
CA TRP A 109 -12.18 0.83 -7.80
C TRP A 109 -11.10 0.19 -6.93
N ASN A 110 -11.43 -0.29 -5.73
CA ASN A 110 -10.48 -1.00 -4.87
C ASN A 110 -9.95 -2.26 -5.57
N LYS A 111 -10.80 -3.00 -6.27
CA LYS A 111 -10.37 -4.17 -7.05
C LYS A 111 -9.40 -3.79 -8.17
N ILE A 112 -9.75 -2.80 -8.98
CA ILE A 112 -8.89 -2.32 -10.09
C ILE A 112 -7.55 -1.81 -9.55
N LEU A 113 -7.57 -0.97 -8.51
CA LEU A 113 -6.36 -0.44 -7.90
C LEU A 113 -5.50 -1.56 -7.31
N SER A 114 -6.11 -2.57 -6.68
CA SER A 114 -5.39 -3.72 -6.13
C SER A 114 -4.67 -4.53 -7.21
N ASP A 115 -5.30 -4.72 -8.37
CA ASP A 115 -4.66 -5.37 -9.52
C ASP A 115 -3.47 -4.54 -10.03
N LEU A 116 -3.58 -3.21 -9.97
CA LEU A 116 -2.50 -2.26 -10.28
C LEU A 116 -1.46 -2.11 -9.15
N GLY A 117 -1.58 -2.86 -8.06
CA GLY A 117 -0.62 -2.87 -6.96
C GLY A 117 -0.86 -1.82 -5.88
N VAL A 118 -2.02 -1.16 -5.90
CA VAL A 118 -2.40 -0.11 -4.96
C VAL A 118 -3.46 -0.62 -3.98
N GLY A 119 -3.13 -0.58 -2.69
CA GLY A 119 -4.05 -0.85 -1.59
C GLY A 119 -4.41 0.40 -0.81
N ARG A 120 -5.12 0.20 0.31
CA ARG A 120 -5.49 1.27 1.23
C ARG A 120 -5.14 0.92 2.67
N LEU A 121 -4.53 1.86 3.38
CA LEU A 121 -4.34 1.82 4.81
C LEU A 121 -5.42 2.69 5.46
N GLY A 122 -6.25 2.08 6.30
CA GLY A 122 -7.36 2.78 6.95
C GLY A 122 -7.57 2.32 8.39
N TYR A 123 -8.12 3.20 9.20
CA TYR A 123 -8.49 2.90 10.58
C TYR A 123 -9.93 2.41 10.67
N THR A 124 -10.17 1.36 11.47
CA THR A 124 -11.52 0.93 11.85
C THR A 124 -11.61 0.70 13.36
N LYS A 125 -12.77 0.99 13.95
CA LYS A 125 -13.01 0.78 15.40
C LYS A 125 -12.75 -0.67 15.83
N TYR A 126 -13.13 -1.63 14.98
CA TYR A 126 -13.06 -3.05 15.31
C TYR A 126 -11.66 -3.64 15.17
N TYR A 127 -10.84 -3.17 14.25
CA TYR A 127 -9.56 -3.81 13.89
C TYR A 127 -8.33 -2.91 14.07
N GLY A 128 -8.51 -1.63 14.37
CA GLY A 128 -7.43 -0.63 14.37
C GLY A 128 -6.99 -0.29 12.95
N TRP A 129 -5.74 0.15 12.80
CA TRP A 129 -5.12 0.36 11.48
C TRP A 129 -5.03 -0.95 10.70
N THR A 130 -5.41 -0.92 9.43
CA THR A 130 -5.56 -2.13 8.62
C THR A 130 -5.14 -1.88 7.18
N PHE A 131 -4.33 -2.80 6.65
CA PHE A 131 -3.97 -2.87 5.23
C PHE A 131 -5.04 -3.65 4.47
N TYR A 132 -5.72 -3.02 3.53
CA TYR A 132 -6.72 -3.64 2.68
C TYR A 132 -6.26 -3.75 1.22
N LEU A 133 -6.54 -4.90 0.62
CA LEU A 133 -6.49 -5.14 -0.83
C LEU A 133 -7.81 -5.79 -1.25
N GLN A 134 -8.07 -5.81 -2.56
CA GLN A 134 -9.23 -6.41 -3.23
C GLN A 134 -10.52 -6.22 -2.42
N ASP A 135 -11.17 -5.07 -2.62
CA ASP A 135 -12.36 -4.67 -1.88
C ASP A 135 -12.08 -4.42 -0.38
N ASN A 136 -12.23 -5.46 0.45
CA ASN A 136 -12.11 -5.40 1.91
C ASN A 136 -11.28 -6.56 2.48
N HIS A 137 -10.49 -7.27 1.66
CA HIS A 137 -9.59 -8.29 2.17
C HIS A 137 -8.50 -7.66 3.02
N ARG A 138 -8.52 -8.01 4.31
CA ARG A 138 -7.54 -7.52 5.30
C ARG A 138 -6.27 -8.32 5.17
N ILE A 139 -5.20 -7.68 4.73
CA ILE A 139 -3.89 -8.31 4.66
C ILE A 139 -3.31 -8.46 6.07
N TRP A 140 -3.41 -7.39 6.84
CA TRP A 140 -2.99 -7.28 8.23
C TRP A 140 -3.85 -6.23 8.93
N SER A 141 -4.12 -6.41 10.23
CA SER A 141 -4.71 -5.39 11.09
C SER A 141 -3.93 -5.26 12.40
N GLN A 142 -3.99 -4.09 13.01
CA GLN A 142 -3.32 -3.79 14.27
C GLN A 142 -3.78 -4.70 15.41
N LYS A 143 -5.06 -5.08 15.44
CA LYS A 143 -5.62 -5.94 16.50
C LYS A 143 -5.46 -7.44 16.23
N ASP A 144 -5.51 -7.88 14.97
CA ASP A 144 -5.52 -9.32 14.64
C ASP A 144 -4.18 -9.82 14.06
N GLY A 145 -3.26 -8.91 13.75
CA GLY A 145 -2.02 -9.19 13.05
C GLY A 145 -2.25 -9.63 11.60
N VAL A 146 -1.48 -10.62 11.14
CA VAL A 146 -1.53 -11.11 9.75
C VAL A 146 -2.80 -11.95 9.50
N ILE A 147 -3.59 -11.57 8.49
CA ILE A 147 -4.85 -12.23 8.12
C ILE A 147 -4.70 -12.87 6.74
N GLU A 148 -5.01 -12.16 5.64
CA GLU A 148 -4.85 -12.72 4.29
C GLU A 148 -3.38 -12.75 3.84
N GLY A 149 -2.49 -12.00 4.49
CA GLY A 149 -1.04 -12.10 4.30
C GLY A 149 -0.47 -13.50 4.61
N LYS A 150 -1.22 -14.35 5.33
CA LYS A 150 -0.91 -15.77 5.55
C LYS A 150 -1.05 -16.61 4.27
N LYS A 151 -1.90 -16.18 3.34
CA LYS A 151 -2.28 -16.92 2.13
C LYS A 151 -1.77 -16.28 0.85
N TRP A 152 -1.58 -14.96 0.86
CA TRP A 152 -1.17 -14.18 -0.32
C TRP A 152 0.31 -13.83 -0.23
N SER A 153 1.07 -14.09 -1.30
CA SER A 153 2.51 -13.78 -1.33
C SER A 153 2.78 -12.29 -1.45
N LEU A 154 1.80 -11.52 -1.94
CA LEU A 154 1.90 -10.08 -2.19
C LEU A 154 3.12 -9.70 -3.04
N LEU A 155 3.55 -10.63 -3.90
CA LEU A 155 4.51 -10.33 -4.95
C LEU A 155 3.78 -9.54 -6.02
N ARG A 156 4.32 -8.38 -6.41
CA ARG A 156 3.77 -7.60 -7.52
C ARG A 156 3.81 -8.44 -8.79
N LYS A 157 2.65 -8.54 -9.44
CA LYS A 157 2.49 -9.16 -10.74
C LYS A 157 2.32 -8.07 -11.80
N PHE A 158 2.96 -8.27 -12.94
CA PHE A 158 2.83 -7.41 -14.11
C PHE A 158 2.15 -8.22 -15.21
N GLY A 159 0.98 -7.77 -15.68
CA GLY A 159 0.13 -8.55 -16.59
C GLY A 159 -0.66 -9.67 -15.90
N ARG A 160 -1.50 -10.37 -16.67
CA ARG A 160 -2.15 -11.61 -16.21
C ARG A 160 -1.24 -12.78 -16.52
N ASP A 161 -1.04 -13.65 -15.53
CA ASP A 161 -0.59 -15.02 -15.76
C ASP A 161 -1.73 -15.79 -16.45
N SER A 162 -1.89 -15.57 -17.76
CA SER A 162 -2.72 -16.39 -18.63
C SER A 162 -1.95 -16.74 -19.89
N PHE A 163 -0.75 -17.31 -19.70
CA PHE A 163 -0.16 -18.23 -20.67
C PHE A 163 -0.11 -19.60 -20.00
N LYS A 164 -1.25 -20.30 -20.02
CA LYS A 164 -1.21 -21.75 -20.04
C LYS A 164 -0.82 -22.11 -21.48
N ASN A 165 0.36 -22.71 -21.64
CA ASN A 165 0.88 -23.41 -22.82
C ASN A 165 0.13 -23.16 -24.15
N ILE A 166 0.75 -22.38 -25.03
CA ILE A 166 0.67 -22.62 -26.48
C ILE A 166 2.04 -23.16 -26.88
#